data_AF-A1DAK1-F1
#
_entry.id   AF-A1DAK1-F1
#
_cell.length_a   1.000
_cell.length_b   1.000
_cell.length_c   1.000
_cell.angle_alpha   90.00
_cell.angle_beta   90.00
_cell.angle_gamma   90.00
#
_symmetry.space_group_name_H-M   'P 1'
#
loop_
_entity.id
_entity.type
_entity.pdbx_description
1 polymer ?
#
loop_
_entity_poly.entity_id
_entity_poly.type
_entity_poly.pdbx_seq_one_letter_code
_entity_poly.pdbx_strand_id
1 'polypeptide(L)'
;MTTPAATTQDGYEVQFGTNHMGYALLTKLLLPVLEQTANAPNSNVRIINLSSSAHNQGPKEGLLLSEVKSPMASTSTWRFFVIPVKDGALNELWTATGPNEDVKQAAFYYPVGVEFHGSPMVNDPKMAEKLWDSTETEPREHGF
;
A
#
# COMPACT_ATOMS: atom_id res chain seq x y z
N MET A 1 3.09 2.27 11.22
CA MET A 1 3.85 1.78 12.40
C MET A 1 4.84 2.85 12.81
N THR A 2 5.22 2.91 14.08
CA THR A 2 6.28 3.83 14.55
C THR A 2 7.50 3.00 14.93
N THR A 3 8.30 2.65 13.92
CA THR A 3 9.56 1.93 14.08
C THR A 3 10.72 2.92 14.09
N PRO A 4 11.75 2.73 14.94
CA PRO A 4 12.98 3.51 14.84
C PRO A 4 13.56 3.46 13.43
N ALA A 5 14.28 4.52 13.06
CA ALA A 5 14.99 4.63 11.79
C ALA A 5 15.94 3.42 11.61
N ALA A 6 15.70 2.65 10.56
CA ALA A 6 16.44 1.42 10.25
C ALA A 6 16.28 1.06 8.77
N THR A 7 17.02 0.05 8.33
CA THR A 7 16.87 -0.54 6.99
C THR A 7 16.49 -2.02 7.07
N THR A 8 15.80 -2.53 6.05
CA THR A 8 15.64 -3.97 5.82
C THR A 8 16.98 -4.61 5.43
N GLN A 9 17.00 -5.94 5.30
CA GLN A 9 18.18 -6.66 4.81
C GLN A 9 18.58 -6.26 3.38
N ASP A 10 17.60 -5.87 2.57
CA ASP A 10 17.78 -5.41 1.18
C ASP A 10 18.11 -3.91 1.09
N GLY A 11 18.25 -3.21 2.22
CA GLY A 11 18.68 -1.81 2.28
C GLY A 11 17.57 -0.77 2.09
N TYR A 12 16.30 -1.17 2.06
CA TYR A 12 15.17 -0.24 2.06
C TYR A 12 14.97 0.37 3.44
N GLU A 13 14.52 1.63 3.53
CA GLU A 13 13.95 2.17 4.77
C GLU A 13 12.90 1.20 5.32
N VAL A 14 12.95 0.94 6.63
CA VAL A 14 12.24 -0.19 7.24
C VAL A 14 10.72 -0.15 7.00
N GLN A 15 10.08 1.02 6.98
CA GLN A 15 8.65 1.12 6.72
C GLN A 15 8.32 0.98 5.25
N PHE A 16 9.10 1.57 4.34
CA PHE A 16 8.92 1.42 2.90
C PHE A 16 9.16 -0.03 2.46
N GLY A 17 10.23 -0.65 2.94
CA GLY A 17 10.55 -2.05 2.67
C GLY A 17 9.45 -3.00 3.16
N THR A 18 8.94 -2.77 4.38
CA THR A 18 7.93 -3.63 4.99
C THR A 18 6.53 -3.41 4.41
N ASN A 19 6.10 -2.16 4.26
CA ASN A 19 4.70 -1.82 3.95
C ASN A 19 4.44 -1.66 2.44
N HIS A 20 5.47 -1.48 1.62
CA HIS A 20 5.34 -1.31 0.17
C HIS A 20 6.09 -2.38 -0.60
N MET A 21 7.43 -2.42 -0.54
CA MET A 21 8.23 -3.33 -1.39
C MET A 21 7.91 -4.80 -1.13
N GLY A 22 7.83 -5.22 0.14
CA GLY A 22 7.49 -6.59 0.50
C GLY A 22 6.10 -7.01 -0.01
N TYR A 23 5.11 -6.13 0.10
CA TYR A 23 3.75 -6.39 -0.39
C TYR A 23 3.66 -6.38 -1.92
N ALA A 24 4.38 -5.48 -2.59
CA ALA A 24 4.44 -5.45 -4.05
C ALA A 24 5.04 -6.74 -4.61
N LEU A 25 6.17 -7.20 -4.05
CA LEU A 25 6.78 -8.46 -4.45
C LEU A 25 5.87 -9.66 -4.12
N LEU A 26 5.28 -9.71 -2.92
CA LEU A 26 4.33 -10.75 -2.54
C LEU A 26 3.16 -10.83 -3.52
N THR A 27 2.57 -9.68 -3.85
CA THR A 27 1.47 -9.60 -4.82
C THR A 27 1.89 -10.16 -6.16
N LYS A 28 3.05 -9.72 -6.67
CA LYS A 28 3.60 -10.18 -7.95
C LYS A 28 3.81 -11.70 -8.00
N LEU A 29 4.38 -12.27 -6.94
CA LEU A 29 4.59 -13.72 -6.83
C LEU A 29 3.26 -14.50 -6.78
N LEU A 30 2.21 -13.89 -6.23
CA LEU A 30 0.87 -14.49 -6.16
C LEU A 30 0.03 -14.24 -7.42
N LEU A 31 0.39 -13.31 -8.30
CA LEU A 31 -0.41 -12.98 -9.49
C LEU A 31 -0.78 -14.21 -10.33
N PRO A 32 0.13 -15.15 -10.65
CA PRO A 32 -0.24 -16.30 -11.47
C PRO A 32 -1.35 -17.17 -10.85
N VAL A 33 -1.33 -17.39 -9.53
CA VAL A 33 -2.35 -18.18 -8.84
C VAL A 33 -3.64 -17.39 -8.63
N LEU A 34 -3.55 -16.08 -8.38
CA LEU A 34 -4.71 -15.20 -8.27
C LEU A 34 -5.46 -15.12 -9.61
N GLU A 35 -4.75 -14.96 -10.72
CA GLU A 35 -5.31 -14.98 -12.07
C GLU A 35 -5.92 -16.34 -12.42
N GLN A 36 -5.23 -17.44 -12.10
CA GLN A 36 -5.79 -18.78 -12.28
C GLN A 36 -7.10 -18.96 -11.50
N THR A 37 -7.14 -18.50 -10.26
CA THR A 37 -8.33 -18.58 -9.40
C THR A 37 -9.45 -17.71 -9.94
N ALA A 38 -9.15 -16.50 -10.40
CA ALA A 38 -10.13 -15.56 -10.95
C ALA A 38 -10.82 -16.10 -12.22
N ASN A 39 -10.13 -16.98 -12.97
CA ASN A 39 -10.70 -17.65 -14.14
C ASN A 39 -11.59 -18.86 -13.79
N ALA A 40 -11.63 -19.29 -12.52
CA ALA A 40 -12.48 -20.40 -12.09
C ALA A 40 -13.95 -19.95 -11.94
N PRO A 41 -14.94 -20.82 -12.24
CA PRO A 41 -16.35 -20.51 -12.04
C PRO A 41 -16.67 -20.15 -10.59
N ASN A 42 -17.53 -19.15 -10.40
CA ASN A 42 -17.98 -18.68 -9.08
C ASN A 42 -16.84 -18.26 -8.13
N SER A 43 -15.71 -17.82 -8.68
CA SER A 43 -14.60 -17.27 -7.90
C SER A 43 -14.77 -15.76 -7.70
N ASN A 44 -14.23 -15.26 -6.58
CA ASN A 44 -14.08 -13.84 -6.32
C ASN A 44 -12.66 -13.62 -5.79
N VAL A 45 -11.86 -12.87 -6.53
CA VAL A 45 -10.44 -12.64 -6.24
C VAL A 45 -10.18 -11.15 -6.22
N ARG A 46 -9.58 -10.67 -5.13
CA ARG A 46 -9.31 -9.26 -4.87
C ARG A 46 -7.99 -9.11 -4.14
N ILE A 47 -7.29 -8.03 -4.44
CA ILE A 47 -6.11 -7.58 -3.69
C ILE A 47 -6.54 -6.34 -2.92
N ILE A 48 -6.40 -6.37 -1.59
CA ILE A 48 -6.79 -5.29 -0.70
C ILE A 48 -5.55 -4.84 0.04
N ASN A 49 -5.16 -3.58 -0.18
CA ASN A 49 -4.03 -2.97 0.51
C ASN A 49 -4.55 -2.08 1.64
N LEU A 50 -4.21 -2.43 2.88
CA LEU A 50 -4.54 -1.61 4.04
C LEU A 50 -3.60 -0.39 4.09
N SER A 51 -4.19 0.80 4.07
CA SER A 51 -3.48 2.07 4.21
C SER A 51 -3.82 2.75 5.55
N SER A 52 -3.32 3.97 5.76
CA SER A 52 -3.52 4.74 7.00
C SER A 52 -3.84 6.19 6.67
N SER A 53 -4.55 6.89 7.55
CA SER A 53 -4.73 8.35 7.48
C SER A 53 -3.40 9.11 7.42
N ALA A 54 -2.31 8.49 7.89
CA ALA A 54 -0.96 9.00 7.77
C ALA A 54 -0.47 9.21 6.32
N HIS A 55 -1.12 8.64 5.30
CA HIS A 55 -0.80 8.95 3.90
C HIS A 55 -0.89 10.44 3.57
N ASN A 56 -1.68 11.22 4.32
CA ASN A 56 -1.79 12.68 4.17
C ASN A 56 -0.58 13.46 4.69
N GLN A 57 0.35 12.80 5.40
CA GLN A 57 1.54 13.41 5.98
C GLN A 57 2.81 13.14 5.16
N GLY A 58 2.68 12.61 3.94
CA GLY A 58 3.81 12.45 3.04
C GLY A 58 4.50 13.80 2.74
N PRO A 59 5.76 13.77 2.27
CA PRO A 59 6.48 14.97 1.86
C PRO A 59 5.66 15.77 0.84
N LYS A 60 5.63 17.10 0.97
CA LYS A 60 4.91 17.96 0.02
C LYS A 60 5.54 17.94 -1.37
N GLU A 61 6.82 17.59 -1.40
CA GLU A 61 7.67 17.44 -2.58
C GLU A 61 7.40 16.14 -3.34
N GLY A 62 6.58 15.23 -2.81
CA GLY A 62 6.21 13.96 -3.45
C GLY A 62 7.08 12.77 -3.04
N LEU A 63 7.34 11.87 -4.00
CA LEU A 63 8.13 10.66 -3.77
C LEU A 63 9.63 10.97 -3.70
N LEU A 64 10.21 10.91 -2.50
CA LEU A 64 11.65 11.08 -2.25
C LEU A 64 12.42 9.77 -2.51
N LEU A 65 12.30 9.19 -3.70
CA LEU A 65 12.85 7.85 -4.03
C LEU A 65 14.37 7.73 -3.79
N SER A 66 15.12 8.83 -3.92
CA SER A 66 16.56 8.86 -3.62
C SER A 66 16.88 8.72 -2.13
N GLU A 67 15.94 9.04 -1.26
CA GLU A 67 16.10 9.03 0.20
C GLU A 67 15.52 7.75 0.84
N VAL A 68 14.78 6.95 0.06
CA VAL A 68 14.16 5.69 0.49
C VAL A 68 15.20 4.63 0.88
N LYS A 69 16.46 4.76 0.41
CA LYS A 69 17.61 3.97 0.88
C LYS A 69 18.38 4.68 2.00
N SER A 70 17.67 5.29 2.93
CA SER A 70 18.25 5.97 4.08
C SER A 70 17.33 5.92 5.30
N PRO A 71 17.82 6.21 6.52
CA PRO A 71 17.01 6.11 7.73
C PRO A 71 15.93 7.20 7.90
N MET A 72 15.83 8.20 7.01
CA MET A 72 14.83 9.28 7.04
C MET A 72 14.58 9.93 8.43
N ALA A 73 15.66 10.30 9.14
CA ALA A 73 15.64 10.72 10.54
C ALA A 73 14.89 12.05 10.85
N SER A 74 14.48 12.83 9.83
CA SER A 74 13.85 14.14 9.99
C SER A 74 12.31 14.11 10.03
N THR A 75 11.67 12.96 9.77
CA THR A 75 10.21 12.85 9.66
C THR A 75 9.59 12.42 11.00
N SER A 76 9.11 13.38 11.80
CA SER A 76 8.41 13.08 13.06
C SER A 76 6.97 12.61 12.82
N THR A 77 6.64 11.41 13.29
CA THR A 77 5.34 10.72 13.10
C THR A 77 4.40 10.80 14.31
N TRP A 78 4.63 11.71 15.26
CA TRP A 78 3.82 11.83 16.48
C TRP A 78 2.50 12.59 16.26
N ARG A 79 1.51 11.90 15.70
CA ARG A 79 0.06 12.08 15.92
C ARG A 79 -0.69 10.98 15.15
N PHE A 80 -2.00 10.88 15.32
CA PHE A 80 -2.94 9.99 14.62
C PHE A 80 -3.36 8.69 15.35
N PHE A 81 -4.22 8.93 16.36
CA PHE A 81 -5.44 8.19 16.78
C PHE A 81 -5.45 6.67 16.96
N VAL A 82 -5.82 6.28 18.19
CA VAL A 82 -6.14 4.92 18.62
C VAL A 82 -7.63 4.68 18.36
N ILE A 83 -7.98 3.97 17.29
CA ILE A 83 -9.33 3.38 17.14
C ILE A 83 -9.30 1.95 17.70
N PRO A 84 -10.38 1.44 18.33
CA PRO A 84 -10.41 0.06 18.77
C PRO A 84 -10.17 -0.91 17.61
N VAL A 85 -9.43 -2.00 17.85
CA VAL A 85 -9.06 -2.99 16.82
C VAL A 85 -10.29 -3.49 16.04
N LYS A 86 -11.37 -3.79 16.75
CA LYS A 86 -12.65 -4.23 16.15
C LYS A 86 -13.20 -3.24 15.13
N ASP A 87 -13.01 -1.94 15.36
CA ASP A 87 -13.57 -0.88 14.52
C ASP A 87 -12.62 -0.58 13.35
N GLY A 88 -11.30 -0.68 13.58
CA GLY A 88 -10.29 -0.55 12.53
C GLY A 88 -10.34 -1.66 11.48
N ALA A 89 -10.72 -2.88 11.87
CA ALA A 89 -10.83 -4.03 10.97
C ALA A 89 -12.06 -3.96 10.04
N LEU A 90 -13.07 -3.12 10.33
CA LEU A 90 -14.33 -3.12 9.58
C LEU A 90 -14.17 -2.68 8.12
N ASN A 91 -13.25 -1.75 7.83
CA ASN A 91 -12.99 -1.32 6.45
C ASN A 91 -12.43 -2.47 5.61
N GLU A 92 -11.46 -3.20 6.17
CA GLU A 92 -10.84 -4.33 5.50
C GLU A 92 -11.83 -5.48 5.34
N LEU A 93 -12.61 -5.79 6.38
CA LEU A 93 -13.63 -6.84 6.30
C LEU A 93 -14.69 -6.50 5.24
N TRP A 94 -15.18 -5.26 5.21
CA TRP A 94 -16.16 -4.84 4.22
C TRP A 94 -15.61 -4.88 2.79
N THR A 95 -14.36 -4.46 2.58
CA THR A 95 -13.74 -4.56 1.24
C THR A 95 -13.51 -6.01 0.81
N ALA A 96 -13.21 -6.90 1.76
CA ALA A 96 -13.01 -8.33 1.52
C ALA A 96 -14.30 -9.10 1.22
N THR A 97 -15.40 -8.77 1.91
CA THR A 97 -16.65 -9.54 1.82
C THR A 97 -17.79 -8.80 1.11
N GLY A 98 -17.60 -7.52 0.79
CA GLY A 98 -18.60 -6.68 0.14
C GLY A 98 -18.94 -7.17 -1.27
N PRO A 99 -20.16 -6.91 -1.77
CA PRO A 99 -20.57 -7.25 -3.12
C PRO A 99 -19.60 -6.69 -4.18
N ASN A 100 -19.54 -7.34 -5.34
CA ASN A 100 -18.58 -6.96 -6.35
C ASN A 100 -18.86 -5.57 -6.94
N GLU A 101 -20.14 -5.25 -7.07
CA GLU A 101 -20.69 -4.00 -7.55
C GLU A 101 -20.39 -2.80 -6.62
N ASP A 102 -20.19 -3.04 -5.33
CA ASP A 102 -20.02 -1.98 -4.33
C ASP A 102 -18.54 -1.62 -4.11
N VAL A 103 -17.64 -2.59 -4.31
CA VAL A 103 -16.21 -2.40 -4.12
C VAL A 103 -15.54 -2.17 -5.48
N LYS A 104 -15.22 -0.91 -5.74
CA LYS A 104 -14.64 -0.41 -6.97
C LYS A 104 -13.14 -0.69 -7.01
N GLN A 105 -12.65 -1.02 -8.20
CA GLN A 105 -11.22 -1.15 -8.47
C GLN A 105 -10.51 0.19 -8.24
N ALA A 106 -9.33 0.14 -7.62
CA ALA A 106 -8.49 1.30 -7.33
C ALA A 106 -9.15 2.39 -6.44
N ALA A 107 -10.25 2.08 -5.76
CA ALA A 107 -10.88 2.98 -4.80
C ALA A 107 -10.24 2.86 -3.41
N PHE A 108 -10.23 3.97 -2.69
CA PHE A 108 -9.82 4.04 -1.29
C PHE A 108 -11.07 4.26 -0.43
N TYR A 109 -11.23 3.50 0.66
CA TYR A 109 -12.45 3.51 1.48
C TYR A 109 -12.18 3.97 2.91
N TYR A 110 -12.88 5.01 3.34
CA TYR A 110 -12.87 5.49 4.73
C TYR A 110 -14.01 6.49 5.01
N PRO A 111 -14.85 6.28 6.05
CA PRO A 111 -15.02 5.04 6.83
C PRO A 111 -15.77 3.95 6.02
N VAL A 112 -16.14 2.84 6.64
CA VAL A 112 -16.62 1.59 6.01
C VAL A 112 -17.57 1.84 4.83
N GLY A 113 -17.18 1.37 3.63
CA GLY A 113 -17.98 1.47 2.41
C GLY A 113 -18.09 2.87 1.79
N VAL A 114 -17.47 3.89 2.40
CA VAL A 114 -17.46 5.26 1.87
C VAL A 114 -16.18 5.50 1.08
N GLU A 115 -16.31 5.71 -0.22
CA GLU A 115 -15.18 6.09 -1.08
C GLU A 115 -14.60 7.44 -0.63
N PHE A 116 -13.29 7.50 -0.50
CA PHE A 116 -12.54 8.67 -0.07
C PHE A 116 -11.43 8.95 -1.07
N HIS A 117 -11.44 10.16 -1.63
CA HIS A 117 -10.58 10.50 -2.77
C HIS A 117 -9.17 10.97 -2.38
N GLY A 118 -8.80 11.04 -1.09
CA GLY A 118 -7.43 11.37 -0.70
C GLY A 118 -6.95 12.75 -1.15
N SER A 119 -5.62 12.91 -1.20
CA SER A 119 -4.97 14.14 -1.67
C SER A 119 -4.72 14.10 -3.20
N PRO A 120 -4.46 15.25 -3.86
CA PRO A 120 -4.09 15.26 -5.27
C PRO A 120 -2.89 14.37 -5.61
N MET A 121 -1.96 14.24 -4.65
CA MET A 121 -0.76 13.41 -4.80
C MET A 121 -1.07 11.92 -4.94
N VAL A 122 -2.09 11.43 -4.21
CA VAL A 122 -2.53 10.02 -4.27
C VAL A 122 -3.20 9.70 -5.60
N ASN A 123 -3.74 10.71 -6.28
CA ASN A 123 -4.43 10.55 -7.57
C ASN A 123 -3.58 10.98 -8.77
N ASP A 124 -2.28 11.26 -8.59
CA ASP A 124 -1.42 11.62 -9.72
C ASP A 124 -0.95 10.35 -10.45
N PRO A 125 -1.41 10.10 -11.68
CA PRO A 125 -1.04 8.90 -12.43
C PRO A 125 0.46 8.84 -12.75
N LYS A 126 1.13 9.98 -12.90
CA LYS A 126 2.58 10.01 -13.18
C LYS A 126 3.39 9.59 -11.96
N MET A 127 2.93 9.96 -10.77
CA MET A 127 3.58 9.50 -9.53
C MET A 127 3.33 8.01 -9.29
N ALA A 128 2.12 7.52 -9.57
CA ALA A 128 1.81 6.10 -9.50
C ALA A 128 2.68 5.28 -10.46
N GLU A 129 2.81 5.71 -11.72
CA GLU A 129 3.67 5.07 -12.72
C GLU A 129 5.15 5.09 -12.30
N LYS A 130 5.65 6.24 -11.84
CA LYS A 130 7.04 6.35 -11.37
C LYS A 130 7.33 5.42 -10.17
N LEU A 131 6.39 5.31 -9.23
CA LEU A 131 6.51 4.38 -8.11
C LEU A 131 6.49 2.93 -8.59
N TRP A 132 5.59 2.61 -9.52
CA TRP A 132 5.45 1.27 -10.09
C TRP A 132 6.73 0.82 -10.80
N ASP A 133 7.28 1.66 -11.68
CA ASP A 133 8.50 1.35 -12.43
C ASP A 133 9.68 1.10 -11.49
N SER A 134 9.83 1.90 -10.43
CA SER A 134 10.86 1.69 -9.41
C SER A 134 10.65 0.36 -8.68
N THR A 135 9.40 0.05 -8.33
CA THR A 135 9.01 -1.17 -7.60
C THR A 135 9.20 -2.43 -8.45
N GLU A 136 9.06 -2.33 -9.77
CA GLU A 136 9.23 -3.44 -10.70
C GLU A 136 10.70 -3.68 -11.09
N THR A 137 11.47 -2.60 -11.25
CA THR A 137 12.84 -2.68 -11.77
C THR A 137 13.79 -3.25 -10.72
N GLU A 138 13.69 -2.76 -9.48
CA GLU A 138 14.68 -3.05 -8.46
C GLU A 138 14.68 -4.51 -7.97
N PRO A 139 13.53 -5.18 -7.72
CA PRO A 139 13.54 -6.60 -7.38
C PRO A 139 14.10 -7.49 -8.49
N ARG A 140 13.92 -7.10 -9.77
CA ARG A 140 14.50 -7.85 -10.92
C ARG A 140 16.02 -7.82 -10.90
N GLU A 141 16.62 -6.71 -10.49
CA GLU A 141 18.09 -6.60 -10.32
C GLU A 141 18.61 -7.55 -9.23
N HIS A 142 17.76 -7.92 -8.28
CA HIS A 142 18.04 -8.88 -7.22
C HIS A 142 17.59 -10.33 -7.54
N GLY A 143 17.12 -10.59 -8.76
CA GLY A 143 16.79 -11.93 -9.24
C GLY A 143 15.37 -12.42 -8.95
N PHE A 144 14.44 -11.49 -8.68
CA PHE A 144 13.01 -11.76 -8.48
C PHE A 144 12.13 -11.41 -9.68
#